data_AF-A0A7C4AFL3-F1
#
_entry.id   AF-A0A7C4AFL3-F1
#
_cell.length_a   1.000
_cell.length_b   1.000
_cell.length_c   1.000
_cell.angle_alpha   90.00
_cell.angle_beta   90.00
_cell.angle_gamma   90.00
#
_symmetry.space_group_name_H-M   'P 1'
#
loop_
_entity.id
_entity.type
_entity.pdbx_description
1 polymer ?
#
loop_
_entity_poly.entity_id
_entity_poly.type
_entity_poly.pdbx_seq_one_letter_code
_entity_poly.pdbx_strand_id
1 'polypeptide(L)' 'MKRRQFLGQLAAAAAAASAGTFSTGRVLGANDRVHVGLIGCGSRGRWVAQKMREVSNVEFVAACDVY' A
#
# COMPACT_ATOMS: atom_id res chain seq x y z
N MET A 1 45.19 8.82 11.66
CA MET A 1 44.35 7.68 11.24
C MET A 1 45.03 6.93 10.09
N LYS A 2 45.01 5.60 10.09
CA LYS A 2 45.60 4.80 9.00
C LYS A 2 44.58 4.63 7.86
N ARG A 3 45.00 4.74 6.59
CA ARG A 3 44.14 4.66 5.39
C ARG A 3 43.17 3.47 5.40
N ARG A 4 43.66 2.30 5.83
CA ARG A 4 42.85 1.07 5.96
C ARG A 4 41.66 1.20 6.91
N GLN A 5 41.82 1.98 7.98
CA GLN A 5 40.79 2.15 9.00
C GLN A 5 39.69 3.10 8.50
N PHE A 6 40.08 4.15 7.79
CA PHE A 6 39.17 5.06 7.11
C PHE A 6 38.36 4.37 6.01
N LEU A 7 39.01 3.57 5.16
CA LEU A 7 38.31 2.79 4.13
C LEU A 7 37.33 1.77 4.73
N GLY A 8 37.70 1.12 5.84
CA GLY A 8 36.79 0.21 6.55
C GLY A 8 35.57 0.92 7.14
N GLN A 9 35.75 2.11 7.71
CA GLN A 9 34.64 2.92 8.24
C GLN A 9 33.73 3.43 7.12
N LEU A 10 34.29 3.84 5.98
CA LEU A 10 33.51 4.29 4.82
C LEU A 10 32.66 3.16 4.23
N ALA A 11 33.21 1.95 4.16
CA ALA A 11 32.49 0.76 3.69
C ALA A 11 31.34 0.37 4.62
N ALA A 12 31.55 0.43 5.94
CA ALA A 12 30.51 0.17 6.93
C ALA A 12 29.37 1.20 6.88
N ALA A 13 29.71 2.49 6.70
CA ALA A 13 28.73 3.55 6.55
C ALA A 13 27.91 3.41 5.26
N ALA A 14 28.54 3.04 4.14
CA ALA A 14 27.85 2.80 2.88
C ALA A 14 26.89 1.60 2.96
N ALA A 15 27.29 0.51 3.62
CA ALA A 15 26.43 -0.64 3.84
C ALA A 15 25.20 -0.30 4.72
N ALA A 16 25.40 0.48 5.78
CA ALA A 16 24.31 0.95 6.63
C ALA A 16 23.34 1.89 5.88
N ALA A 17 23.87 2.77 5.02
CA ALA A 17 23.04 3.65 4.19
C ALA A 17 22.20 2.86 3.15
N SER A 18 22.73 1.76 2.61
CA SER A 18 21.97 0.88 1.70
C SER A 18 20.88 0.05 2.39
N ALA A 19 20.96 -0.16 3.71
CA ALA A 19 19.93 -0.87 4.47
C ALA A 19 18.71 0.01 4.81
N GLY A 20 18.84 1.34 4.70
CA GLY A 20 17.80 2.32 5.07
C GLY A 20 16.77 2.64 3.99
N THR A 21 16.97 2.17 2.75
CA THR A 21 16.06 2.48 1.63
C THR A 21 15.54 1.21 0.97
N PHE A 22 15.07 0.26 1.78
CA PHE A 22 13.97 -0.58 1.31
C PHE A 22 12.76 0.34 1.13
N SER A 23 12.72 1.08 0.01
CA SER A 23 11.45 1.35 -0.65
C SER A 23 10.75 0.01 -0.62
N THR A 24 9.64 -0.07 0.11
CA THR A 24 8.80 -1.27 0.17
C THR A 24 8.46 -1.58 -1.29
N GLY A 25 9.25 -2.44 -1.93
CA GLY A 25 8.99 -2.87 -3.30
C GLY A 25 7.55 -3.34 -3.33
N ARG A 26 6.83 -3.08 -4.44
CA ARG A 26 5.41 -3.42 -4.60
C ARG A 26 5.09 -4.69 -3.82
N VAL A 27 4.39 -4.52 -2.70
CA VAL A 27 4.06 -5.64 -1.82
C VAL A 27 3.24 -6.59 -2.68
N LEU A 28 3.72 -7.83 -2.86
CA LEU A 28 3.00 -8.88 -3.59
C LEU A 28 1.59 -8.97 -3.00
N GLY A 29 0.55 -8.80 -3.81
CA GLY A 29 -0.84 -8.77 -3.34
C GLY A 29 -1.44 -7.38 -3.10
N ALA A 30 -0.64 -6.34 -2.83
CA ALA A 30 -1.19 -5.06 -2.36
C ALA A 30 -1.97 -4.26 -3.41
N ASN A 31 -1.84 -4.62 -4.69
CA ASN A 31 -2.65 -4.05 -5.78
C ASN A 31 -3.52 -5.11 -6.47
N ASP A 32 -3.65 -6.30 -5.89
CA ASP A 32 -4.44 -7.39 -6.49
C ASP A 32 -5.94 -7.19 -6.25
N ARG A 33 -6.32 -6.31 -5.31
CA ARG A 33 -7.70 -6.04 -4.92
C ARG A 33 -7.95 -4.56 -4.65
N VAL A 34 -9.09 -4.07 -5.14
CA VAL A 34 -9.59 -2.72 -4.85
C VAL A 34 -10.57 -2.77 -3.70
N HIS A 35 -10.21 -2.15 -2.57
CA HIS A 35 -11.11 -1.97 -1.43
C HIS A 35 -11.98 -0.74 -1.64
N VAL A 36 -13.30 -0.91 -1.50
CA VAL A 36 -14.29 0.14 -1.74
C VAL A 36 -15.10 0.39 -0.47
N GLY A 37 -15.32 1.67 -0.16
CA GLY A 37 -16.27 2.12 0.85
C GLY A 37 -17.55 2.65 0.18
N LEU A 38 -18.72 2.28 0.69
CA LEU A 38 -20.00 2.83 0.25
C LEU A 38 -20.49 3.90 1.23
N ILE A 39 -20.54 5.16 0.81
CA ILE A 39 -21.14 6.26 1.60
C ILE A 39 -22.45 6.69 0.92
N GLY A 40 -23.55 6.64 1.68
CA GLY A 40 -24.90 6.81 1.17
C GLY A 40 -25.46 5.49 0.60
N CYS A 41 -26.00 4.66 1.47
CA CYS A 41 -26.63 3.35 1.22
C CYS A 41 -28.09 3.44 0.74
N GLY A 42 -28.52 4.60 0.25
CA GLY A 42 -29.82 4.81 -0.42
C GLY A 42 -29.96 4.07 -1.76
N SER A 43 -31.07 4.33 -2.48
CA SER A 43 -31.42 3.63 -3.73
C SER A 43 -30.31 3.70 -4.79
N ARG A 44 -29.77 4.89 -5.05
CA ARG A 44 -28.69 5.10 -6.02
C ARG A 44 -27.38 4.46 -5.58
N GLY A 45 -27.01 4.61 -4.30
CA GLY A 45 -25.79 4.02 -3.76
C GLY A 45 -25.78 2.50 -3.87
N ARG A 46 -26.90 1.84 -3.54
CA ARG A 46 -27.04 0.38 -3.71
C ARG A 46 -26.98 -0.06 -5.17
N TRP A 47 -27.60 0.68 -6.08
CA TRP A 47 -27.55 0.37 -7.51
C TRP A 47 -26.10 0.45 -8.06
N VAL A 48 -25.36 1.51 -7.70
CA VAL A 48 -23.94 1.65 -8.07
C VAL A 48 -23.09 0.56 -7.43
N ALA A 49 -23.31 0.27 -6.15
CA ALA A 49 -22.58 -0.79 -5.44
C ALA A 49 -22.81 -2.16 -6.08
N GLN A 50 -24.04 -2.44 -6.54
CA GLN A 50 -24.36 -3.68 -7.25
C GLN A 50 -23.57 -3.78 -8.56
N LYS A 51 -23.45 -2.68 -9.32
CA LYS A 51 -22.62 -2.63 -10.53
C LYS A 51 -21.13 -2.75 -10.25
N MET A 52 -20.64 -2.17 -9.16
CA MET A 52 -19.25 -2.34 -8.73
C MET A 52 -18.92 -3.77 -8.32
N ARG A 53 -19.88 -4.53 -7.77
CA ARG A 53 -19.69 -5.96 -7.45
C ARG A 53 -19.56 -6.85 -8.69
N GLU A 54 -20.01 -6.40 -9.86
CA GLU A 54 -19.83 -7.12 -11.13
C GLU A 54 -18.37 -7.04 -11.63
N VAL A 55 -17.57 -6.11 -11.10
CA VAL A 55 -16.16 -5.94 -11.44
C VAL A 55 -15.31 -6.94 -10.63
N SER A 56 -14.39 -7.64 -11.31
CA SER A 56 -13.46 -8.55 -10.64
C SER A 56 -12.56 -7.80 -9.65
N ASN A 57 -12.13 -8.50 -8.60
CA ASN A 57 -11.18 -7.99 -7.61
C ASN A 57 -11.62 -6.71 -6.88
N VAL A 58 -12.93 -6.45 -6.79
CA VAL A 58 -13.50 -5.41 -5.93
C VAL A 58 -14.02 -6.02 -4.63
N GLU A 59 -13.71 -5.41 -3.49
CA GLU A 59 -14.25 -5.78 -2.18
C GLU A 59 -14.78 -4.56 -1.45
N PHE A 60 -16.03 -4.64 -0.99
CA PHE A 60 -16.60 -3.60 -0.13
C PHE A 60 -16.16 -3.86 1.31
N VAL A 61 -15.35 -2.96 1.87
CA VAL A 61 -14.77 -3.11 3.22
C VAL A 61 -15.42 -2.19 4.27
N ALA A 62 -16.19 -1.20 3.81
CA ALA A 62 -16.87 -0.26 4.68
C ALA A 62 -18.19 0.23 4.06
N ALA A 63 -19.13 0.60 4.93
CA ALA A 63 -20.36 1.27 4.55
C ALA A 63 -20.71 2.34 5.60
N CYS A 64 -21.34 3.43 5.17
CA CYS A 64 -21.79 4.52 6.03
C CYS A 64 -23.07 5.15 5.45
N ASP A 65 -24.06 5.37 6.31
CA ASP A 65 -25.27 6.15 6.01
C ASP A 65 -25.68 6.92 7.28
N VAL A 66 -26.55 7.91 7.12
CA VAL A 66 -27.12 8.73 8.20
C VAL A 66 -28.47 8.20 8.70
N TYR A 67 -29.06 7.22 7.99
CA TYR A 67 -30.37 6.63 8.29
C TYR A 67 -30.27 5.19 8.78
#